data_AF-A0A1F1ZB55-F1
#
_entry.id   AF-A0A1F1ZB55-F1
#
_cell.length_a   1.000
_cell.length_b   1.000
_cell.length_c   1.000
_cell.angle_alpha   90.00
_cell.angle_beta   90.00
_cell.angle_gamma   90.00
#
_symmetry.space_group_name_H-M   'P 1'
#
loop_
_entity.id
_entity.type
_entity.pdbx_description
1 polymer ?
#
loop_
_entity_poly.entity_id
_entity_poly.type
_entity_poly.pdbx_seq_one_letter_code
_entity_poly.pdbx_strand_id
1 'polypeptide(L)'
;MTAADWDAPLYSVMAREPGPNTILSFSGGFDSMAALALLGESTPLVSVDFGSRFQRERAFFEQFDTAIVETNARDFEQSWTFMGSAAILMADYFDGGYLSFGSILEASPWGMLERRTPRIGHPVFRASGLDETNPLAGMTEFATARLAAMAYPGLIAESLLSLADLHTEKYMRKYLMLQIVKENLNDLNLGDIPKPSMTSPIRFGSNFAADFLAPGLWTHNENSSGWMEIPLGFNTWRAGKDFNFYWSELPNQTFHPRETDNQEISKRKSLYGIKPYDAIDWDNFRSVLEIIKFFHQLPGKSW
;
A
#
# COMPACT_ATOMS: atom_id res chain seq x y z
N MET A 1 4.93 -30.61 12.02
CA MET A 1 4.94 -29.91 13.31
C MET A 1 6.36 -29.94 13.82
N THR A 2 7.08 -28.82 13.70
CA THR A 2 8.39 -28.66 14.32
C THR A 2 8.19 -28.56 15.82
N ALA A 3 8.82 -29.44 16.60
CA ALA A 3 8.79 -29.44 18.06
C ALA A 3 9.63 -28.29 18.66
N ALA A 4 9.50 -27.10 18.11
CA ALA A 4 10.19 -25.92 18.59
C ALA A 4 9.42 -25.36 19.79
N ASP A 5 9.95 -25.60 20.99
CA ASP A 5 9.60 -24.83 22.18
C ASP A 5 10.29 -23.46 22.07
N TRP A 6 9.48 -22.41 22.00
CA TRP A 6 9.96 -21.04 21.99
C TRP A 6 9.90 -20.48 23.41
N ASP A 7 11.02 -20.46 24.10
CA ASP A 7 11.18 -19.75 25.36
C ASP A 7 11.53 -18.29 25.06
N ALA A 8 10.55 -17.53 24.57
CA ALA A 8 10.70 -16.11 24.34
C ALA A 8 10.59 -15.39 25.69
N PRO A 9 11.59 -14.57 26.09
CA PRO A 9 11.50 -13.82 27.33
C PRO A 9 10.24 -12.93 27.29
N LEU A 10 9.40 -13.04 28.33
CA LEU A 10 8.19 -12.22 28.47
C LEU A 10 8.49 -10.72 28.37
N TYR A 11 9.73 -10.32 28.70
CA TYR A 11 10.25 -8.95 28.57
C TYR A 11 11.76 -8.99 28.27
N SER A 12 12.22 -8.24 27.28
CA SER A 12 13.63 -7.86 27.19
C SER A 12 13.96 -6.97 28.39
N VAL A 13 15.01 -7.29 29.13
CA VAL A 13 15.44 -6.53 30.34
C VAL A 13 15.98 -5.14 29.96
N MET A 14 16.19 -4.87 28.67
CA MET A 14 16.39 -3.53 28.14
C MET A 14 15.53 -3.40 26.89
N ALA A 15 14.45 -2.62 26.98
CA ALA A 15 13.86 -2.07 25.77
C ALA A 15 14.94 -1.22 25.11
N ARG A 16 15.23 -1.50 23.84
CA ARG A 16 16.08 -0.64 23.02
C ARG A 16 15.54 0.79 23.10
N GLU A 17 16.42 1.75 23.39
CA GLU A 17 16.06 3.17 23.30
C GLU A 17 15.73 3.46 21.83
N PRO A 18 14.53 3.97 21.50
CA PRO A 18 14.13 4.20 20.12
C PRO A 18 15.04 5.26 19.48
N GLY A 19 15.69 4.89 18.38
CA GLY A 19 16.46 5.83 17.57
C GLY A 19 15.57 6.83 16.80
N PRO A 20 16.14 7.85 16.16
CA PRO A 20 15.38 8.88 15.46
C PRO A 20 15.00 8.50 14.03
N ASN A 21 15.34 7.33 13.49
CA ASN A 21 15.06 7.06 12.08
C ASN A 21 13.76 6.27 11.86
N THR A 22 13.11 6.53 10.73
CA THR A 22 12.03 5.68 10.21
C THR A 22 12.63 4.70 9.22
N ILE A 23 12.51 3.41 9.48
CA ILE A 23 12.90 2.34 8.56
C ILE A 23 11.70 1.98 7.69
N LEU A 24 11.86 1.99 6.37
CA LEU A 24 10.82 1.55 5.45
C LEU A 24 11.01 0.08 5.09
N SER A 25 10.01 -0.75 5.41
CA SER A 25 9.87 -2.10 4.86
C SER A 25 9.51 -1.98 3.37
N PHE A 26 10.54 -2.08 2.54
CA PHE A 26 10.52 -1.78 1.12
C PHE A 26 10.36 -3.07 0.31
N SER A 27 9.40 -3.10 -0.61
CA SER A 27 9.20 -4.24 -1.52
C SER A 27 9.52 -3.90 -2.97
N GLY A 28 9.83 -2.63 -3.26
CA GLY A 28 9.94 -2.13 -4.61
C GLY A 28 8.58 -1.97 -5.32
N GLY A 29 7.47 -2.19 -4.62
CA GLY A 29 6.15 -2.00 -5.19
C GLY A 29 5.68 -0.55 -5.21
N PHE A 30 4.61 -0.26 -5.96
CA PHE A 30 4.04 1.09 -6.05
C PHE A 30 3.81 1.70 -4.67
N ASP A 31 3.25 0.94 -3.74
CA ASP A 31 2.94 1.45 -2.41
C ASP A 31 4.21 1.71 -1.60
N SER A 32 5.22 0.83 -1.63
CA SER A 32 6.49 1.11 -0.94
C SER A 32 7.30 2.23 -1.62
N MET A 33 7.23 2.37 -2.95
CA MET A 33 7.84 3.50 -3.66
C MET A 33 7.13 4.80 -3.31
N ALA A 34 5.79 4.79 -3.22
CA ALA A 34 5.04 5.96 -2.79
C ALA A 34 5.35 6.33 -1.34
N ALA A 35 5.51 5.34 -0.46
CA ALA A 35 5.95 5.57 0.91
C ALA A 35 7.35 6.20 0.94
N LEU A 36 8.30 5.70 0.15
CA LEU A 36 9.64 6.26 0.03
C LEU A 36 9.62 7.71 -0.45
N ALA A 37 8.82 8.03 -1.47
CA ALA A 37 8.66 9.40 -1.96
C ALA A 37 8.08 10.37 -0.90
N LEU A 38 7.26 9.88 0.03
CA LEU A 38 6.73 10.68 1.13
C LEU A 38 7.66 10.74 2.35
N LEU A 39 8.40 9.68 2.67
CA LEU A 39 9.37 9.66 3.76
C LEU A 39 10.70 10.35 3.39
N GLY A 40 11.03 10.37 2.10
CA GLY A 40 12.21 11.02 1.51
C GLY A 40 13.30 10.02 1.17
N GLU A 41 14.13 10.34 0.17
CA GLU A 41 15.15 9.42 -0.38
C GLU A 41 16.21 8.96 0.62
N SER A 42 16.44 9.73 1.70
CA SER A 42 17.37 9.36 2.76
C SER A 42 16.79 8.36 3.78
N THR A 43 15.57 7.87 3.56
CA THR A 43 14.91 6.91 4.45
C THR A 43 15.61 5.56 4.38
N PRO A 44 16.10 5.00 5.49
CA PRO A 44 16.63 3.64 5.50
C PRO A 44 15.66 2.60 4.93
N LEU A 45 16.13 1.84 3.95
CA LEU A 45 15.34 0.81 3.29
C LEU A 45 15.76 -0.57 3.78
N VAL A 46 14.77 -1.40 4.11
CA VAL A 46 14.97 -2.82 4.39
C VAL A 46 14.03 -3.66 3.54
N SER A 47 14.55 -4.71 2.91
CA SER A 47 13.78 -5.68 2.16
C SER A 47 14.00 -7.09 2.69
N VAL A 48 12.95 -7.91 2.62
CA VAL A 48 13.02 -9.32 2.96
C VAL A 48 13.07 -10.12 1.67
N ASP A 49 14.11 -10.94 1.51
CA ASP A 49 14.20 -11.90 0.41
C ASP A 49 13.79 -13.29 0.90
N PHE A 50 12.82 -13.89 0.22
CA PHE A 50 12.33 -15.24 0.50
C PHE A 50 12.92 -16.31 -0.42
N GLY A 51 13.96 -15.96 -1.18
CA GLY A 51 14.66 -16.87 -2.09
C GLY A 51 14.02 -16.94 -3.48
N SER A 52 14.23 -18.07 -4.16
CA SER A 52 14.11 -18.18 -5.62
C SER A 52 12.78 -17.72 -6.24
N ARG A 53 11.66 -17.84 -5.51
CA ARG A 53 10.33 -17.40 -6.00
C ARG A 53 10.20 -15.88 -6.13
N PHE A 54 11.08 -15.12 -5.49
CA PHE A 54 11.03 -13.65 -5.39
C PHE A 54 12.27 -12.97 -6.00
N GLN A 55 12.98 -13.68 -6.89
CA GLN A 55 14.16 -13.14 -7.57
C GLN A 55 13.86 -11.88 -8.38
N ARG A 56 12.65 -11.76 -8.93
CA ARG A 56 12.23 -10.56 -9.69
C ARG A 56 12.12 -9.35 -8.78
N GLU A 57 11.47 -9.49 -7.64
CA GLU A 57 11.38 -8.46 -6.61
C GLU A 57 12.76 -8.07 -6.10
N ARG A 58 13.62 -9.05 -5.83
CA ARG A 58 15.01 -8.81 -5.39
C ARG A 58 15.82 -7.99 -6.38
N ALA A 59 15.83 -8.41 -7.65
CA ALA A 59 16.56 -7.69 -8.70
C ALA A 59 16.08 -6.23 -8.84
N PHE A 60 14.83 -5.93 -8.48
CA PHE A 60 14.32 -4.57 -8.50
C PHE A 60 14.71 -3.76 -7.26
N PHE A 61 14.50 -4.27 -6.04
CA PHE A 61 14.84 -3.50 -4.84
C PHE A 61 16.35 -3.36 -4.61
N GLU A 62 17.18 -4.22 -5.21
CA GLU A 62 18.66 -4.08 -5.25
C GLU A 62 19.13 -2.85 -6.04
N GLN A 63 18.27 -2.22 -6.85
CA GLN A 63 18.59 -0.96 -7.53
C GLN A 63 18.59 0.24 -6.57
N PHE A 64 18.05 0.07 -5.36
CA PHE A 64 18.01 1.07 -4.30
C PHE A 64 19.07 0.73 -3.24
N ASP A 65 19.48 1.72 -2.43
CA ASP A 65 20.35 1.50 -1.26
C ASP A 65 19.56 0.80 -0.13
N THR A 66 19.38 -0.51 -0.30
CA THR A 66 18.51 -1.35 0.53
C THR A 66 19.31 -2.39 1.29
N ALA A 67 19.11 -2.48 2.61
CA ALA A 67 19.57 -3.62 3.37
C ALA A 67 18.64 -4.82 3.15
N ILE A 68 19.22 -5.95 2.73
CA ILE A 68 18.46 -7.14 2.35
C ILE A 68 18.67 -8.22 3.40
N VAL A 69 17.57 -8.73 3.96
CA VAL A 69 17.57 -9.84 4.90
C VAL A 69 16.94 -11.06 4.25
N GLU A 70 17.72 -12.14 4.14
CA GLU A 70 17.26 -13.41 3.58
C GLU A 70 16.59 -14.27 4.66
N THR A 71 15.43 -14.86 4.33
CA THR A 71 14.70 -15.73 5.25
C THR A 71 13.75 -16.68 4.52
N ASN A 72 13.45 -17.84 5.12
CA ASN A 72 12.41 -18.75 4.65
C ASN A 72 11.09 -18.61 5.44
N ALA A 73 10.85 -17.48 6.11
CA ALA A 73 9.66 -17.26 6.95
C ALA A 73 8.33 -17.56 6.24
N ARG A 74 8.25 -17.32 4.93
CA ARG A 74 7.07 -17.64 4.09
C ARG A 74 6.68 -19.12 4.09
N ASP A 75 7.61 -20.02 4.40
CA ASP A 75 7.37 -21.47 4.40
C ASP A 75 6.66 -21.94 5.68
N PHE A 76 6.69 -21.16 6.76
CA PHE A 76 6.16 -21.57 8.06
C PHE A 76 5.33 -20.51 8.81
N GLU A 77 5.43 -19.23 8.48
CA GLU A 77 4.67 -18.16 9.12
C GLU A 77 3.48 -17.71 8.25
N GLN A 78 2.33 -17.51 8.91
CA GLN A 78 1.07 -17.10 8.27
C GLN A 78 0.71 -15.64 8.60
N SER A 79 1.24 -15.09 9.69
CA SER A 79 1.04 -13.70 10.08
C SER A 79 1.81 -12.74 9.18
N TRP A 80 1.21 -11.65 8.73
CA TRP A 80 1.92 -10.64 7.93
C TRP A 80 3.09 -9.97 8.67
N THR A 81 3.16 -10.09 10.00
CA THR A 81 4.15 -9.41 10.84
C THR A 81 5.59 -9.84 10.55
N PHE A 82 5.84 -11.03 9.96
CA PHE A 82 7.20 -11.39 9.54
C PHE A 82 7.78 -10.44 8.49
N MET A 83 6.95 -9.69 7.75
CA MET A 83 7.42 -8.68 6.80
C MET A 83 8.20 -7.55 7.50
N GLY A 84 7.97 -7.32 8.80
CA GLY A 84 8.73 -6.37 9.61
C GLY A 84 9.99 -6.95 10.25
N SER A 85 10.28 -8.24 10.08
CA SER A 85 11.44 -8.90 10.73
C SER A 85 12.78 -8.28 10.32
N ALA A 86 12.94 -7.90 9.04
CA ALA A 86 14.15 -7.21 8.58
C ALA A 86 14.35 -5.87 9.29
N ALA A 87 13.28 -5.10 9.50
CA ALA A 87 13.37 -3.83 10.22
C ALA A 87 13.76 -4.02 11.69
N ILE A 88 13.24 -5.07 12.33
CA ILE A 88 13.62 -5.44 13.70
C ILE A 88 15.12 -5.77 13.75
N LEU A 89 15.61 -6.61 12.84
CA LEU A 89 17.02 -7.03 12.80
C LEU A 89 17.98 -5.87 12.49
N MET A 90 17.56 -4.93 11.65
CA MET A 90 18.38 -3.80 11.21
C MET A 90 18.15 -2.53 12.07
N ALA A 91 17.34 -2.61 13.13
CA ALA A 91 16.94 -1.45 13.92
C ALA A 91 18.14 -0.69 14.50
N ASP A 92 19.11 -1.41 15.06
CA ASP A 92 20.33 -0.80 15.63
C ASP A 92 21.26 -0.24 14.56
N TYR A 93 21.41 -0.97 13.45
CA TYR A 93 22.26 -0.54 12.34
C TYR A 93 21.82 0.81 11.76
N PHE A 94 20.50 1.01 11.65
CA PHE A 94 19.92 2.25 11.13
C PHE A 94 19.53 3.26 12.19
N ASP A 95 19.78 3.01 13.47
CA ASP A 95 19.29 3.85 14.58
C ASP A 95 17.79 4.17 14.43
N GLY A 96 16.97 3.16 14.09
CA GLY A 96 15.57 3.35 13.71
C GLY A 96 14.60 3.20 14.87
N GLY A 97 13.82 4.19 15.26
CA GLY A 97 12.77 4.07 16.29
C GLY A 97 11.39 3.82 15.71
N TYR A 98 11.25 3.90 14.39
CA TYR A 98 9.98 3.80 13.69
C TYR A 98 10.10 2.84 12.51
N LEU A 99 9.00 2.15 12.22
CA LEU A 99 8.82 1.27 11.09
C LEU A 99 7.68 1.77 10.23
N SER A 100 7.91 1.82 8.92
CA SER A 100 6.88 2.10 7.94
C SER A 100 6.66 0.95 6.99
N PHE A 101 5.40 0.78 6.60
CA PHE A 101 4.96 -0.13 5.55
C PHE A 101 4.23 0.64 4.47
N GLY A 102 4.25 0.12 3.24
CA GLY A 102 3.39 0.61 2.16
C GLY A 102 1.93 0.14 2.31
N SER A 103 1.31 0.25 3.49
CA SER A 103 -0.08 -0.18 3.69
C SER A 103 -1.06 0.93 3.33
N ILE A 104 -1.93 0.67 2.37
CA ILE A 104 -2.94 1.61 1.85
C ILE A 104 -4.33 1.34 2.45
N LEU A 105 -5.30 2.20 2.14
CA LEU A 105 -6.63 2.21 2.74
C LEU A 105 -7.36 0.86 2.60
N GLU A 106 -7.40 0.32 1.38
CA GLU A 106 -8.09 -0.92 1.03
C GLU A 106 -7.25 -2.19 1.17
N ALA A 107 -6.02 -2.08 1.70
CA ALA A 107 -5.20 -3.25 2.03
C ALA A 107 -5.92 -4.17 3.04
N SER A 108 -6.89 -3.63 3.78
CA SER A 108 -7.77 -4.41 4.65
C SER A 108 -9.11 -3.68 4.91
N PRO A 109 -10.23 -4.40 5.13
CA PRO A 109 -11.49 -3.81 5.57
C PRO A 109 -11.38 -2.93 6.83
N TRP A 110 -10.38 -3.19 7.68
CA TRP A 110 -10.10 -2.41 8.89
C TRP A 110 -9.62 -0.98 8.62
N GLY A 111 -9.25 -0.65 7.38
CA GLY A 111 -8.97 0.72 6.93
C GLY A 111 -10.23 1.57 6.77
N MET A 112 -11.40 0.95 6.60
CA MET A 112 -12.68 1.64 6.40
C MET A 112 -13.35 2.06 7.72
N LEU A 113 -12.71 1.80 8.87
CA LEU A 113 -13.24 2.15 10.18
C LEU A 113 -13.23 3.65 10.42
N GLU A 114 -14.32 4.16 11.00
CA GLU A 114 -14.34 5.47 11.62
C GLU A 114 -13.47 5.45 12.88
N ARG A 115 -12.45 6.32 12.91
CA ARG A 115 -11.50 6.39 14.03
C ARG A 115 -11.55 7.77 14.69
N ARG A 116 -11.69 7.75 16.01
CA ARG A 116 -11.56 8.95 16.87
C ARG A 116 -10.18 9.07 17.50
N THR A 117 -9.43 7.97 17.51
CA THR A 117 -8.07 7.90 18.04
C THR A 117 -7.14 7.40 16.94
N PRO A 118 -5.89 7.89 16.91
CA PRO A 118 -4.91 7.39 15.95
C PRO A 118 -4.62 5.91 16.12
N ARG A 119 -4.02 5.31 15.10
CA ARG A 119 -3.60 3.90 15.14
C ARG A 119 -2.40 3.75 16.05
N ILE A 120 -2.42 2.70 16.87
CA ILE A 120 -1.31 2.26 17.68
C ILE A 120 -0.57 1.18 16.88
N GLY A 121 0.76 1.23 16.86
CA GLY A 121 1.58 0.20 16.25
C GLY A 121 1.33 -1.19 16.84
N HIS A 122 1.57 -2.21 16.04
CA HIS A 122 1.40 -3.61 16.35
C HIS A 122 2.28 -3.98 17.55
N PRO A 123 1.76 -4.75 18.53
CA PRO A 123 2.48 -5.06 19.76
C PRO A 123 3.87 -5.67 19.55
N VAL A 124 4.03 -6.49 18.52
CA VAL A 124 5.32 -7.13 18.18
C VAL A 124 6.40 -6.09 17.85
N PHE A 125 6.09 -5.07 17.04
CA PHE A 125 7.06 -4.04 16.68
C PHE A 125 7.36 -3.13 17.88
N ARG A 126 6.33 -2.79 18.67
CA ARG A 126 6.52 -2.00 19.88
C ARG A 126 7.39 -2.73 20.91
N ALA A 127 7.23 -4.05 21.05
CA ALA A 127 8.06 -4.87 21.92
C ALA A 127 9.53 -4.92 21.46
N SER A 128 9.80 -4.72 20.17
CA SER A 128 11.16 -4.58 19.63
C SER A 128 11.70 -3.14 19.64
N GLY A 129 11.00 -2.19 20.27
CA GLY A 129 11.41 -0.79 20.30
C GLY A 129 11.19 -0.03 18.98
N LEU A 130 10.24 -0.48 18.16
CA LEU A 130 9.83 0.18 16.92
C LEU A 130 8.35 0.58 17.02
N ASP A 131 8.03 1.87 16.87
CA ASP A 131 6.65 2.29 16.66
C ASP A 131 6.30 2.30 15.17
N GLU A 132 5.02 2.23 14.82
CA GLU A 132 4.61 2.28 13.42
C GLU A 132 4.29 3.71 12.96
N THR A 133 4.74 4.05 11.77
CA THR A 133 4.35 5.25 11.03
C THR A 133 3.96 4.85 9.62
N ASN A 134 2.89 5.41 9.07
CA ASN A 134 2.46 5.07 7.71
C ASN A 134 1.93 6.30 6.98
N PRO A 135 2.69 6.82 6.00
CA PRO A 135 2.28 8.01 5.27
C PRO A 135 1.12 7.75 4.29
N LEU A 136 0.78 6.49 4.01
CA LEU A 136 -0.19 6.06 3.00
C LEU A 136 -1.51 5.53 3.56
N ALA A 137 -1.68 5.46 4.88
CA ALA A 137 -2.78 4.74 5.50
C ALA A 137 -4.19 5.21 5.09
N GLY A 138 -4.35 6.47 4.66
CA GLY A 138 -5.60 7.03 4.15
C GLY A 138 -5.70 7.09 2.61
N MET A 139 -4.68 6.63 1.89
CA MET A 139 -4.58 6.72 0.43
C MET A 139 -5.01 5.41 -0.20
N THR A 140 -5.65 5.48 -1.37
CA THR A 140 -5.96 4.28 -2.16
C THR A 140 -4.85 3.95 -3.14
N GLU A 141 -4.92 2.78 -3.77
CA GLU A 141 -3.94 2.37 -4.76
C GLU A 141 -3.90 3.27 -6.01
N PHE A 142 -4.99 3.99 -6.32
CA PHE A 142 -4.95 5.03 -7.34
C PHE A 142 -3.96 6.14 -6.97
N ALA A 143 -4.09 6.67 -5.75
CA ALA A 143 -3.23 7.73 -5.26
C ALA A 143 -1.77 7.28 -5.16
N THR A 144 -1.50 6.05 -4.69
CA THR A 144 -0.13 5.53 -4.61
C THR A 144 0.47 5.22 -5.97
N ALA A 145 -0.31 4.68 -6.92
CA ALA A 145 0.15 4.46 -8.30
C ALA A 145 0.53 5.78 -8.99
N ARG A 146 -0.30 6.82 -8.84
CA ARG A 146 0.00 8.17 -9.36
C ARG A 146 1.26 8.72 -8.73
N LEU A 147 1.35 8.67 -7.40
CA LEU A 147 2.49 9.22 -6.67
C LEU A 147 3.79 8.50 -7.04
N ALA A 148 3.80 7.17 -7.09
CA ALA A 148 4.96 6.38 -7.50
C ALA A 148 5.37 6.67 -8.95
N ALA A 149 4.42 6.79 -9.87
CA ALA A 149 4.68 7.14 -11.26
C ALA A 149 5.25 8.56 -11.43
N MET A 150 4.81 9.51 -10.62
CA MET A 150 5.33 10.88 -10.63
C MET A 150 6.74 10.96 -10.01
N ALA A 151 6.98 10.24 -8.93
CA ALA A 151 8.26 10.26 -8.21
C ALA A 151 9.35 9.45 -8.93
N TYR A 152 8.99 8.32 -9.54
CA TYR A 152 9.93 7.38 -10.16
C TYR A 152 9.45 6.92 -11.55
N PRO A 153 9.21 7.84 -12.51
CA PRO A 153 8.66 7.48 -13.81
C PRO A 153 9.52 6.46 -14.57
N GLY A 154 10.84 6.54 -14.44
CA GLY A 154 11.77 5.61 -15.09
C GLY A 154 11.81 4.20 -14.48
N LEU A 155 11.28 4.00 -13.27
CA LEU A 155 11.32 2.71 -12.56
C LEU A 155 9.95 2.04 -12.47
N ILE A 156 8.87 2.72 -12.85
CA ILE A 156 7.50 2.24 -12.58
C ILE A 156 7.14 0.98 -13.39
N ALA A 157 7.64 0.84 -14.63
CA ALA A 157 7.43 -0.35 -15.44
C ALA A 157 8.13 -1.57 -14.83
N GLU A 158 9.37 -1.41 -14.40
CA GLU A 158 10.15 -2.46 -13.74
C GLU A 158 9.54 -2.83 -12.38
N SER A 159 9.05 -1.85 -11.62
CA SER A 159 8.29 -2.08 -10.39
C SER A 159 7.04 -2.93 -10.64
N LEU A 160 6.30 -2.68 -11.72
CA LEU A 160 5.12 -3.48 -12.04
C LEU A 160 5.49 -4.93 -12.38
N LEU A 161 6.54 -5.12 -13.19
CA LEU A 161 7.01 -6.44 -13.63
C LEU A 161 7.65 -7.26 -12.51
N SER A 162 8.24 -6.61 -11.52
CA SER A 162 8.81 -7.28 -10.35
C SER A 162 7.72 -7.82 -9.43
N LEU A 163 6.65 -7.06 -9.24
CA LEU A 163 5.59 -7.35 -8.24
C LEU A 163 4.51 -8.34 -8.65
N ALA A 164 4.28 -8.49 -9.95
CA ALA A 164 3.10 -9.19 -10.44
C ALA A 164 3.37 -9.89 -11.77
N ASP A 165 2.80 -11.08 -11.93
CA ASP A 165 2.87 -11.82 -13.17
C ASP A 165 1.84 -11.26 -14.18
N LEU A 166 2.20 -11.18 -15.47
CA LEU A 166 1.39 -10.58 -16.54
C LEU A 166 0.00 -11.22 -16.71
N HIS A 167 -0.17 -12.44 -16.19
CA HIS A 167 -1.42 -13.20 -16.27
C HIS A 167 -2.32 -13.01 -15.04
N THR A 168 -1.95 -12.15 -14.09
CA THR A 168 -2.66 -11.98 -12.81
C THR A 168 -3.55 -10.74 -12.79
N GLU A 169 -4.60 -10.83 -11.96
CA GLU A 169 -5.49 -9.69 -11.62
C GLU A 169 -4.69 -8.49 -11.12
N LYS A 170 -3.74 -8.72 -10.20
CA LYS A 170 -2.90 -7.68 -9.60
C LYS A 170 -2.13 -6.89 -10.67
N TYR A 171 -1.55 -7.58 -11.66
CA TYR A 171 -0.85 -6.92 -12.77
C TYR A 171 -1.83 -6.13 -13.64
N MET A 172 -2.94 -6.74 -14.05
CA MET A 172 -3.97 -6.08 -14.87
C MET A 172 -4.49 -4.79 -14.22
N ARG A 173 -4.85 -4.86 -12.94
CA ARG A 173 -5.37 -3.72 -12.17
C ARG A 173 -4.37 -2.56 -12.10
N LYS A 174 -3.12 -2.86 -11.77
CA LYS A 174 -2.03 -1.87 -11.72
C LYS A 174 -1.70 -1.30 -13.11
N TYR A 175 -1.72 -2.14 -14.15
CA TYR A 175 -1.56 -1.69 -15.53
C TYR A 175 -2.64 -0.68 -15.93
N LEU A 176 -3.92 -0.98 -15.64
CA LEU A 176 -5.03 -0.07 -15.93
C LEU A 176 -4.87 1.27 -15.20
N MET A 177 -4.45 1.25 -13.94
CA MET A 177 -4.15 2.46 -13.17
C MET A 177 -3.05 3.30 -13.83
N LEU A 178 -1.96 2.67 -14.30
CA LEU A 178 -0.89 3.38 -14.99
C LEU A 178 -1.33 3.97 -16.34
N GLN A 179 -2.26 3.32 -17.07
CA GLN A 179 -2.85 3.91 -18.27
C GLN A 179 -3.61 5.20 -17.93
N ILE A 180 -4.45 5.16 -16.87
CA ILE A 180 -5.18 6.35 -16.41
C ILE A 180 -4.21 7.46 -15.99
N VAL A 181 -3.15 7.11 -15.25
CA VAL A 181 -2.13 8.08 -14.82
C VAL A 181 -1.44 8.72 -16.02
N LYS A 182 -1.07 7.93 -17.04
CA LYS A 182 -0.45 8.42 -18.28
C LYS A 182 -1.36 9.38 -19.05
N GLU A 183 -2.65 9.08 -19.12
CA GLU A 183 -3.66 9.93 -19.76
C GLU A 183 -3.87 11.25 -18.99
N ASN A 184 -3.86 11.20 -17.65
CA ASN A 184 -4.10 12.37 -16.81
C ASN A 184 -2.88 13.30 -16.67
N LEU A 185 -1.67 12.77 -16.79
CA LEU A 185 -0.42 13.48 -16.52
C LEU A 185 0.47 13.54 -17.77
N ASN A 186 -0.09 14.02 -18.89
CA ASN A 186 0.60 14.24 -20.16
C ASN A 186 2.12 14.49 -20.00
N ASP A 187 2.94 13.76 -20.75
CA ASP A 187 4.41 13.81 -20.77
C ASP A 187 5.18 12.92 -19.75
N LEU A 188 4.52 12.14 -18.89
CA LEU A 188 5.22 11.12 -18.12
C LEU A 188 5.67 9.93 -19.00
N ASN A 189 6.98 9.79 -19.16
CA ASN A 189 7.56 8.58 -19.74
C ASN A 189 7.62 7.47 -18.69
N LEU A 190 6.61 6.60 -18.69
CA LEU A 190 6.53 5.43 -17.81
C LEU A 190 7.30 4.21 -18.35
N GLY A 191 8.02 4.35 -19.46
CA GLY A 191 8.64 3.24 -20.19
C GLY A 191 7.62 2.36 -20.93
N ASP A 192 8.13 1.27 -21.50
CA ASP A 192 7.30 0.25 -22.15
C ASP A 192 6.73 -0.70 -21.10
N ILE A 193 5.40 -0.64 -20.92
CA ILE A 193 4.68 -1.50 -19.99
C ILE A 193 4.03 -2.62 -20.80
N PRO A 194 4.45 -3.89 -20.65
CA PRO A 194 3.86 -5.00 -21.37
C PRO A 194 2.36 -5.10 -21.10
N LYS A 195 1.58 -5.31 -22.16
CA LYS A 195 0.13 -5.48 -22.03
C LYS A 195 -0.19 -6.75 -21.22
N PRO A 196 -1.15 -6.66 -20.28
CA PRO A 196 -1.64 -7.83 -19.55
C PRO A 196 -2.28 -8.85 -20.48
N SER A 197 -2.30 -10.11 -20.06
CA SER A 197 -2.90 -11.22 -20.82
C SER A 197 -3.79 -12.11 -19.95
N MET A 198 -4.58 -11.49 -19.08
CA MET A 198 -5.58 -12.18 -18.29
C MET A 198 -6.68 -12.76 -19.19
N THR A 199 -7.07 -14.01 -18.94
CA THR A 199 -7.96 -14.77 -19.82
C THR A 199 -9.45 -14.57 -19.54
N SER A 200 -9.80 -14.11 -18.33
CA SER A 200 -11.18 -13.86 -17.92
C SER A 200 -11.24 -12.77 -16.86
N PRO A 201 -12.25 -11.88 -16.89
CA PRO A 201 -12.46 -10.92 -15.82
C PRO A 201 -12.76 -11.65 -14.50
N ILE A 202 -12.37 -11.03 -13.39
CA ILE A 202 -12.76 -11.51 -12.07
C ILE A 202 -14.20 -11.10 -11.75
N ARG A 203 -14.86 -11.86 -10.88
CA ARG A 203 -16.22 -11.58 -10.44
C ARG A 203 -16.24 -10.51 -9.34
N PHE A 204 -17.11 -9.53 -9.47
CA PHE A 204 -17.36 -8.57 -8.38
C PHE A 204 -17.93 -9.27 -7.13
N GLY A 205 -17.41 -8.91 -5.97
CA GLY A 205 -17.75 -9.52 -4.67
C GLY A 205 -16.77 -10.63 -4.25
N SER A 206 -15.72 -10.89 -5.02
CA SER A 206 -14.75 -11.95 -4.73
C SER A 206 -13.51 -11.47 -3.97
N ASN A 207 -13.19 -10.18 -4.04
CA ASN A 207 -11.99 -9.62 -3.42
C ASN A 207 -12.26 -8.19 -2.97
N PHE A 208 -12.21 -7.95 -1.66
CA PHE A 208 -12.52 -6.65 -1.07
C PHE A 208 -11.77 -5.47 -1.69
N ALA A 209 -10.44 -5.58 -1.85
CA ALA A 209 -9.63 -4.48 -2.36
C ALA A 209 -9.95 -4.19 -3.84
N ALA A 210 -10.04 -5.25 -4.66
CA ALA A 210 -10.41 -5.12 -6.06
C ALA A 210 -11.81 -4.53 -6.21
N ASP A 211 -12.79 -5.01 -5.45
CA ASP A 211 -14.18 -4.55 -5.50
C ASP A 211 -14.27 -3.09 -5.04
N PHE A 212 -13.51 -2.70 -4.01
CA PHE A 212 -13.43 -1.31 -3.56
C PHE A 212 -12.87 -0.39 -4.63
N LEU A 213 -11.88 -0.83 -5.42
CA LEU A 213 -11.24 -0.02 -6.47
C LEU A 213 -12.01 -0.02 -7.79
N ALA A 214 -12.91 -0.98 -7.99
CA ALA A 214 -13.57 -1.19 -9.26
C ALA A 214 -14.40 0.00 -9.78
N PRO A 215 -15.19 0.70 -8.94
CA PRO A 215 -15.91 1.89 -9.38
C PRO A 215 -15.02 2.97 -10.00
N GLY A 216 -13.83 3.18 -9.44
CA GLY A 216 -12.84 4.10 -9.99
C GLY A 216 -12.33 3.62 -11.35
N LEU A 217 -11.99 2.33 -11.48
CA LEU A 217 -11.45 1.79 -12.72
C LEU A 217 -12.48 1.78 -13.85
N TRP A 218 -13.74 1.42 -13.57
CA TRP A 218 -14.84 1.47 -14.53
C TRP A 218 -15.22 2.88 -14.98
N THR A 219 -14.87 3.90 -14.19
CA THR A 219 -15.12 5.31 -14.52
C THR A 219 -13.99 5.89 -15.34
N HIS A 220 -12.75 5.62 -14.96
CA HIS A 220 -11.59 6.28 -15.55
C HIS A 220 -10.93 5.48 -16.69
N ASN A 221 -11.28 4.21 -16.89
CA ASN A 221 -10.69 3.39 -17.95
C ASN A 221 -11.75 2.52 -18.64
N GLU A 222 -11.96 2.71 -19.94
CA GLU A 222 -12.94 1.96 -20.73
C GLU A 222 -12.60 0.46 -20.88
N ASN A 223 -11.33 0.08 -20.73
CA ASN A 223 -10.86 -1.31 -20.86
C ASN A 223 -11.01 -2.12 -19.56
N SER A 224 -11.44 -1.48 -18.47
CA SER A 224 -11.59 -2.12 -17.15
C SER A 224 -12.64 -3.22 -17.10
N SER A 225 -13.57 -3.30 -18.06
CA SER A 225 -14.53 -4.40 -18.18
C SER A 225 -13.86 -5.75 -18.50
N GLY A 226 -12.65 -5.74 -19.07
CA GLY A 226 -11.83 -6.94 -19.27
C GLY A 226 -11.14 -7.42 -18.00
N TRP A 227 -11.08 -6.57 -16.96
CA TRP A 227 -10.47 -6.89 -15.67
C TRP A 227 -11.50 -7.43 -14.68
N MET A 228 -12.66 -6.78 -14.56
CA MET A 228 -13.70 -7.19 -13.61
C MET A 228 -15.10 -7.03 -14.20
N GLU A 229 -15.97 -7.99 -13.91
CA GLU A 229 -17.39 -7.97 -14.28
C GLU A 229 -18.11 -6.78 -13.65
N ILE A 230 -18.84 -6.01 -14.47
CA ILE A 230 -19.64 -4.87 -14.02
C ILE A 230 -21.01 -5.38 -13.55
N PRO A 231 -21.39 -5.21 -12.27
CA PRO A 231 -22.70 -5.63 -11.77
C PRO A 231 -23.86 -4.94 -12.48
N LEU A 232 -24.98 -5.66 -12.63
CA LEU A 232 -26.21 -5.09 -13.16
C LEU A 232 -26.63 -3.87 -12.33
N GLY A 233 -26.95 -2.77 -13.00
CA GLY A 233 -27.35 -1.51 -12.35
C GLY A 233 -26.19 -0.61 -11.92
N PHE A 234 -24.93 -1.04 -12.01
CA PHE A 234 -23.77 -0.19 -11.70
C PHE A 234 -23.77 1.11 -12.52
N ASN A 235 -24.02 1.01 -13.83
CA ASN A 235 -24.06 2.19 -14.71
C ASN A 235 -25.15 3.19 -14.32
N THR A 236 -26.27 2.72 -13.77
CA THR A 236 -27.32 3.59 -13.24
C THR A 236 -26.90 4.21 -11.91
N TRP A 237 -26.30 3.42 -11.02
CA TRP A 237 -25.84 3.89 -9.71
C TRP A 237 -24.69 4.91 -9.81
N ARG A 238 -23.77 4.72 -10.75
CA ARG A 238 -22.61 5.61 -10.95
C ARG A 238 -22.99 6.97 -11.54
N ALA A 239 -24.18 7.09 -12.14
CA ALA A 239 -24.62 8.31 -12.79
C ALA A 239 -24.66 9.47 -11.78
N GLY A 240 -23.91 10.53 -12.06
CA GLY A 240 -23.81 11.71 -11.18
C GLY A 240 -22.90 11.55 -9.96
N LYS A 241 -22.09 10.48 -9.88
CA LYS A 241 -21.06 10.32 -8.85
C LYS A 241 -19.70 10.78 -9.35
N ASP A 242 -18.89 11.29 -8.43
CA ASP A 242 -17.48 11.60 -8.68
C ASP A 242 -16.59 10.57 -7.97
N PHE A 243 -15.73 9.91 -8.74
CA PHE A 243 -14.77 8.92 -8.23
C PHE A 243 -13.36 9.51 -8.05
N ASN A 244 -13.21 10.83 -8.13
CA ASN A 244 -11.93 11.49 -7.90
C ASN A 244 -11.39 11.32 -6.48
N PHE A 245 -12.23 10.94 -5.50
CA PHE A 245 -11.79 10.66 -4.14
C PHE A 245 -10.72 9.57 -4.07
N TYR A 246 -10.65 8.64 -5.05
CA TYR A 246 -9.59 7.63 -5.10
C TYR A 246 -8.18 8.25 -5.22
N TRP A 247 -8.06 9.46 -5.78
CA TRP A 247 -6.80 10.21 -5.88
C TRP A 247 -6.51 11.07 -4.66
N SER A 248 -7.48 11.20 -3.74
CA SER A 248 -7.40 11.98 -2.51
C SER A 248 -6.99 11.08 -1.32
N GLU A 249 -6.91 11.67 -0.13
CA GLU A 249 -6.64 10.95 1.12
C GLU A 249 -7.82 11.04 2.10
N LEU A 250 -8.23 9.89 2.63
CA LEU A 250 -9.14 9.80 3.76
C LEU A 250 -8.42 10.32 5.03
N PRO A 251 -8.83 11.47 5.59
CA PRO A 251 -8.16 12.02 6.77
C PRO A 251 -8.38 11.12 8.00
N ASN A 252 -7.54 11.30 9.01
CA ASN A 252 -7.60 10.60 10.31
C ASN A 252 -7.31 9.08 10.26
N GLN A 253 -6.77 8.55 9.16
CA GLN A 253 -6.17 7.20 9.12
C GLN A 253 -4.71 7.18 9.61
N THR A 254 -4.30 8.19 10.39
CA THR A 254 -2.89 8.37 10.77
C THR A 254 -2.45 7.37 11.84
N PHE A 255 -1.30 6.75 11.60
CA PHE A 255 -0.41 6.28 12.64
C PHE A 255 0.37 7.49 13.15
N HIS A 256 0.61 7.64 14.45
CA HIS A 256 1.29 8.80 15.04
C HIS A 256 2.71 8.96 14.46
N PRO A 257 2.95 9.81 13.43
CA PRO A 257 4.30 10.09 13.02
C PRO A 257 4.90 11.01 14.07
N ARG A 258 6.22 11.12 14.11
CA ARG A 258 6.82 12.27 14.78
C ARG A 258 6.32 13.55 14.10
N GLU A 259 6.16 14.61 14.89
CA GLU A 259 5.67 15.89 14.37
C GLU A 259 6.49 16.39 13.17
N THR A 260 7.81 16.22 13.21
CA THR A 260 8.72 16.57 12.11
C THR A 260 8.45 15.77 10.85
N ASP A 261 8.22 14.46 10.98
CA ASP A 261 7.91 13.59 9.86
C ASP A 261 6.54 13.97 9.28
N ASN A 262 5.56 14.28 10.13
CA ASN A 262 4.21 14.64 9.72
C ASN A 262 4.16 15.91 8.86
N GLN A 263 4.95 16.93 9.23
CA GLN A 263 5.03 18.19 8.47
C GLN A 263 5.63 17.97 7.08
N GLU A 264 6.74 17.23 7.00
CA GLU A 264 7.41 16.97 5.73
C GLU A 264 6.59 16.01 4.84
N ILE A 265 5.94 15.00 5.42
CA ILE A 265 4.99 14.11 4.71
C ILE A 265 3.84 14.95 4.12
N SER A 266 3.26 15.86 4.91
CA SER A 266 2.15 16.72 4.47
C SER A 266 2.56 17.67 3.35
N LYS A 267 3.77 18.22 3.43
CA LYS A 267 4.36 19.03 2.35
C LYS A 267 4.54 18.21 1.08
N ARG A 268 5.11 17.00 1.16
CA ARG A 268 5.30 16.11 0.00
C ARG A 268 3.98 15.64 -0.60
N LYS A 269 2.99 15.28 0.21
CA LYS A 269 1.62 15.00 -0.25
C LYS A 269 1.06 16.16 -1.09
N SER A 270 1.22 17.38 -0.60
CA SER A 270 0.80 18.59 -1.32
C SER A 270 1.55 18.76 -2.64
N LEU A 271 2.87 18.50 -2.67
CA LEU A 271 3.67 18.55 -3.90
C LEU A 271 3.20 17.52 -4.96
N TYR A 272 2.75 16.35 -4.52
CA TYR A 272 2.17 15.33 -5.40
C TYR A 272 0.67 15.53 -5.68
N GLY A 273 0.08 16.63 -5.21
CA GLY A 273 -1.33 16.95 -5.42
C GLY A 273 -2.31 16.03 -4.67
N ILE A 274 -1.86 15.40 -3.60
CA ILE A 274 -2.71 14.63 -2.69
C ILE A 274 -3.37 15.61 -1.72
N LYS A 275 -4.70 15.59 -1.73
CA LYS A 275 -5.56 16.47 -0.91
C LYS A 275 -6.43 15.62 0.01
N PRO A 276 -6.79 16.12 1.21
CA PRO A 276 -7.76 15.44 2.05
C PRO A 276 -9.15 15.44 1.40
N TYR A 277 -9.98 14.46 1.73
CA TYR A 277 -11.37 14.37 1.25
C TYR A 277 -12.15 15.65 1.56
N ASP A 278 -12.81 16.19 0.53
CA ASP A 278 -13.87 17.19 0.69
C ASP A 278 -15.25 16.56 0.94
N ALA A 279 -16.30 17.37 1.02
CA ALA A 279 -17.65 16.88 1.29
C ALA A 279 -18.18 15.92 0.21
N ILE A 280 -17.84 16.16 -1.06
CA ILE A 280 -18.26 15.33 -2.19
C ILE A 280 -17.50 14.00 -2.16
N ASP A 281 -16.19 14.05 -1.87
CA ASP A 281 -15.35 12.87 -1.69
C ASP A 281 -15.92 11.96 -0.59
N TRP A 282 -16.31 12.54 0.55
CA TRP A 282 -16.94 11.81 1.65
C TRP A 282 -18.24 11.11 1.24
N ASP A 283 -19.13 11.81 0.54
CA ASP A 283 -20.43 11.25 0.13
C ASP A 283 -20.26 10.12 -0.89
N ASN A 284 -19.34 10.27 -1.85
CA ASN A 284 -19.05 9.22 -2.83
C ASN A 284 -18.34 8.02 -2.21
N PHE A 285 -17.39 8.24 -1.30
CA PHE A 285 -16.73 7.17 -0.56
C PHE A 285 -17.73 6.33 0.25
N ARG A 286 -18.62 6.98 1.03
CA ARG A 286 -19.67 6.27 1.79
C ARG A 286 -20.61 5.51 0.86
N SER A 287 -20.98 6.11 -0.27
CA SER A 287 -21.82 5.44 -1.26
C SER A 287 -21.16 4.19 -1.84
N VAL A 288 -19.84 4.18 -2.03
CA VAL A 288 -19.10 2.97 -2.44
C VAL A 288 -19.14 1.94 -1.32
N LEU A 289 -18.89 2.33 -0.07
CA LEU A 289 -18.94 1.40 1.06
C LEU A 289 -20.30 0.73 1.22
N GLU A 290 -21.40 1.43 0.97
CA GLU A 290 -22.74 0.82 0.98
C GLU A 290 -22.89 -0.30 -0.05
N ILE A 291 -22.29 -0.17 -1.24
CA ILE A 291 -22.26 -1.27 -2.21
C ILE A 291 -21.38 -2.42 -1.71
N ILE A 292 -20.19 -2.10 -1.21
CA ILE A 292 -19.22 -3.10 -0.74
C ILE A 292 -19.80 -3.96 0.40
N LYS A 293 -20.60 -3.37 1.29
CA LYS A 293 -21.28 -4.06 2.40
C LYS A 293 -22.24 -5.17 1.95
N PHE A 294 -22.74 -5.16 0.71
CA PHE A 294 -23.57 -6.27 0.21
C PHE A 294 -22.76 -7.55 -0.04
N PHE A 295 -21.45 -7.43 -0.26
CA PHE A 295 -20.58 -8.54 -0.65
C PHE A 295 -19.54 -8.88 0.42
N HIS A 296 -19.14 -7.89 1.22
CA HIS A 296 -18.06 -8.02 2.19
C HIS A 296 -18.52 -7.63 3.59
N GLN A 297 -18.03 -8.36 4.58
CA GLN A 297 -18.20 -7.98 5.98
C GLN A 297 -17.19 -6.89 6.35
N LEU A 298 -17.68 -5.69 6.63
CA LEU A 298 -16.85 -4.62 7.18
C LEU A 298 -16.81 -4.74 8.70
N PRO A 299 -15.64 -4.52 9.33
CA PRO A 299 -15.52 -4.54 10.78
C PRO A 299 -16.20 -3.30 11.38
N GLY A 300 -16.80 -3.48 12.57
CA GLY A 300 -17.24 -2.40 13.45
C GLY A 300 -18.08 -1.29 12.79
N LYS A 301 -17.95 -0.07 13.31
CA LYS A 301 -18.55 1.13 12.70
C LYS A 301 -17.64 1.62 11.57
N SER A 302 -17.95 1.18 10.36
CA SER A 302 -17.38 1.76 9.13
C SER A 302 -18.03 3.11 8.83
N TRP A 303 -17.31 3.96 8.09
CA TRP A 303 -17.80 5.26 7.62
C TRP A 303 -19.07 5.17 6.78
#